data_AF-A0A7Z9PQN9-F1
#
_entry.id   AF-A0A7Z9PQN9-F1
#
_cell.length_a   1.000
_cell.length_b   1.000
_cell.length_c   1.000
_cell.angle_alpha   90.00
_cell.angle_beta   90.00
_cell.angle_gamma   90.00
#
_symmetry.space_group_name_H-M   'P 1'
#
loop_
_entity.id
_entity.type
_entity.pdbx_description
1 polymer ?
#
loop_
_entity_poly.entity_id
_entity_poly.type
_entity_poly.pdbx_seq_one_letter_code
_entity_poly.pdbx_strand_id
1 'polypeptide(L)'
;MSFRRKRITGILALVVGLCMVLPTATLAQPPQQPPAPEKLINDGLRNQLRGGRVTLNYENLDIRLLGRVMAELTGRNILFDQTVQGNITVVSANPVTPEQAWNLFRIALEKYGFGVVETNGITSILPLKSIRKYAPVTKNPRQLDSSMSVGVLVFKKADVNLMQNALRPLLS
;
A
#
# COMPACT_ATOMS: atom_id res chain seq x y z
N MET A 1 -26.24 57.27 -31.03
CA MET A 1 -26.48 56.68 -32.37
C MET A 1 -25.44 57.27 -33.33
N SER A 2 -24.52 56.44 -33.87
CA SER A 2 -23.58 56.74 -34.98
C SER A 2 -22.46 57.78 -34.70
N PHE A 3 -21.18 57.68 -35.10
CA PHE A 3 -20.37 56.68 -35.83
C PHE A 3 -18.91 57.22 -35.96
N ARG A 4 -17.93 56.32 -36.14
CA ARG A 4 -16.56 56.48 -36.74
C ARG A 4 -15.43 57.15 -35.93
N ARG A 5 -14.38 56.42 -35.53
CA ARG A 5 -13.14 56.03 -36.26
C ARG A 5 -12.24 57.21 -36.71
N LYS A 6 -11.06 57.39 -36.08
CA LYS A 6 -9.70 57.17 -36.65
C LYS A 6 -8.59 57.84 -35.82
N ARG A 7 -7.53 57.04 -35.56
CA ARG A 7 -6.08 57.32 -35.60
C ARG A 7 -5.60 58.75 -35.35
N ILE A 8 -4.69 58.96 -34.38
CA ILE A 8 -3.44 59.73 -34.57
C ILE A 8 -2.37 59.22 -33.58
N THR A 9 -1.26 58.76 -34.13
CA THR A 9 0.04 58.54 -33.49
C THR A 9 0.84 59.84 -33.59
N GLY A 10 1.57 60.24 -32.54
CA GLY A 10 2.57 61.32 -32.61
C GLY A 10 2.70 62.09 -31.29
N ILE A 11 3.66 61.80 -30.40
CA ILE A 11 5.09 62.20 -30.40
C ILE A 11 5.33 63.44 -29.52
N LEU A 12 6.47 63.43 -28.79
CA LEU A 12 7.16 64.55 -28.11
C LEU A 12 6.54 65.00 -26.77
N ALA A 13 7.25 65.28 -25.68
CA ALA A 13 8.69 65.47 -25.41
C ALA A 13 8.88 65.35 -23.87
N LEU A 14 9.92 64.66 -23.37
CA LEU A 14 11.16 65.26 -22.85
C LEU A 14 11.09 65.71 -21.37
N VAL A 15 11.82 65.00 -20.48
CA VAL A 15 12.67 65.50 -19.35
C VAL A 15 13.45 64.26 -18.85
N VAL A 16 14.67 64.00 -19.33
CA VAL A 16 15.97 64.37 -18.70
C VAL A 16 16.08 63.93 -17.24
N GLY A 17 16.85 62.87 -16.98
CA GLY A 17 17.14 62.42 -15.62
C GLY A 17 17.97 61.15 -15.58
N LEU A 18 19.27 61.31 -15.83
CA LEU A 18 20.36 60.40 -15.46
C LEU A 18 20.03 59.59 -14.18
N CYS A 19 19.73 58.31 -14.32
CA CYS A 19 19.72 57.39 -13.18
C CYS A 19 20.44 56.12 -13.59
N MET A 20 21.59 55.93 -12.95
CA MET A 20 22.46 54.76 -12.97
C MET A 20 21.73 53.46 -13.34
N VAL A 21 22.19 52.80 -14.41
CA VAL A 21 21.94 51.37 -14.59
C VAL A 21 22.77 50.64 -13.53
N LEU A 22 22.19 50.46 -12.34
CA LEU A 22 22.69 49.52 -11.35
C LEU A 22 22.52 48.10 -11.92
N PRO A 23 23.52 47.22 -11.81
CA PRO A 23 23.27 45.80 -11.98
C PRO A 23 22.32 45.39 -10.86
N THR A 24 21.06 45.10 -11.18
CA THR A 24 20.13 44.45 -10.26
C THR A 24 20.77 43.13 -9.86
N ALA A 25 21.24 43.04 -8.62
CA ALA A 25 21.61 41.79 -8.00
C ALA A 25 20.44 40.83 -8.22
N THR A 26 20.67 39.84 -9.08
CA THR A 26 19.68 38.79 -9.33
C THR A 26 19.58 38.02 -8.02
N LEU A 27 18.52 38.28 -7.26
CA LEU A 27 18.18 37.46 -6.11
C LEU A 27 18.07 36.03 -6.64
N ALA A 28 18.93 35.16 -6.11
CA ALA A 28 18.93 33.74 -6.41
C ALA A 28 17.49 33.23 -6.39
N GLN A 29 17.01 32.76 -7.55
CA GLN A 29 15.77 32.00 -7.60
C GLN A 29 15.96 30.81 -6.65
N PRO A 30 15.07 30.61 -5.64
CA PRO A 30 15.09 29.42 -4.82
C PRO A 30 15.09 28.21 -5.77
N PRO A 31 15.89 27.17 -5.51
CA PRO A 31 15.96 26.01 -6.39
C PRO A 31 14.54 25.51 -6.66
N GLN A 32 14.11 25.61 -7.93
CA GLN A 32 12.84 25.00 -8.36
C GLN A 32 13.00 23.50 -8.15
N GLN A 33 12.52 23.02 -6.99
CA GLN A 33 12.34 21.61 -6.74
C GLN A 33 11.51 21.07 -7.91
N PRO A 34 11.89 19.91 -8.51
CA PRO A 34 11.05 19.25 -9.49
C PRO A 34 9.62 19.23 -8.97
N PRO A 35 8.60 19.53 -9.81
CA PRO A 35 7.22 19.45 -9.38
C PRO A 35 7.04 18.09 -8.72
N ALA A 36 6.68 18.11 -7.43
CA ALA A 36 6.54 16.90 -6.64
C ALA A 36 5.68 15.91 -7.43
N PRO A 37 6.01 14.60 -7.45
CA PRO A 37 5.22 13.62 -8.16
C PRO A 37 3.76 13.82 -7.76
N GLU A 38 2.95 14.18 -8.75
CA GLU A 38 1.54 14.49 -8.57
C GLU A 38 0.93 13.32 -7.80
N LYS A 39 0.53 13.56 -6.56
CA LYS A 39 -0.01 12.51 -5.71
C LYS A 39 -1.23 11.96 -6.46
N LEU A 40 -1.17 10.69 -6.86
CA LEU A 40 -2.20 10.01 -7.66
C LEU A 40 -3.61 10.12 -7.03
N ILE A 41 -3.66 10.43 -5.73
CA ILE A 41 -4.87 10.56 -4.94
C ILE A 41 -4.75 11.81 -4.06
N ASN A 42 -5.65 12.77 -4.29
CA ASN A 42 -5.76 14.01 -3.52
C ASN A 42 -6.07 13.72 -2.04
N ASP A 43 -5.48 14.48 -1.11
CA ASP A 43 -5.54 14.20 0.34
C ASP A 43 -6.98 14.14 0.91
N GLY A 44 -7.94 14.84 0.26
CA GLY A 44 -9.37 14.73 0.57
C GLY A 44 -9.97 13.35 0.26
N LEU A 45 -9.57 12.73 -0.85
CA LEU A 45 -9.97 11.37 -1.18
C LEU A 45 -9.29 10.37 -0.22
N ARG A 46 -8.03 10.61 0.16
CA ARG A 46 -7.32 9.77 1.15
C ARG A 46 -8.04 9.74 2.50
N ASN A 47 -8.59 10.86 2.96
CA ASN A 47 -9.38 10.93 4.20
C ASN A 47 -10.75 10.24 4.04
N GLN A 48 -11.39 10.37 2.88
CA GLN A 48 -12.60 9.60 2.57
C GLN A 48 -12.32 8.10 2.46
N LEU A 49 -11.14 7.67 2.01
CA LEU A 49 -10.75 6.26 1.95
C LEU A 49 -10.37 5.71 3.33
N ARG A 50 -9.88 6.55 4.26
CA ARG A 50 -9.52 6.14 5.63
C ARG A 50 -10.73 5.91 6.55
N GLY A 51 -11.84 6.61 6.32
CA GLY A 51 -13.09 6.44 7.08
C GLY A 51 -14.28 5.92 6.26
N GLY A 52 -14.13 5.85 4.94
CA GLY A 52 -15.20 5.48 4.01
C GLY A 52 -15.16 4.02 3.64
N ARG A 53 -16.35 3.46 3.50
CA ARG A 53 -16.54 2.09 3.04
C ARG A 53 -16.26 2.04 1.54
N VAL A 54 -15.47 1.08 1.09
CA VAL A 54 -15.07 0.88 -0.30
C VAL A 54 -15.67 -0.43 -0.78
N THR A 55 -16.25 -0.44 -1.98
CA THR A 55 -16.67 -1.66 -2.65
C THR A 55 -15.51 -2.20 -3.48
N LEU A 56 -15.18 -3.48 -3.31
CA LEU A 56 -14.19 -4.16 -4.12
C LEU A 56 -14.89 -4.95 -5.23
N ASN A 57 -14.56 -4.63 -6.46
CA ASN A 57 -14.94 -5.43 -7.61
C ASN A 57 -13.77 -5.48 -8.60
N TYR A 58 -12.81 -6.36 -8.31
CA TYR A 58 -11.62 -6.53 -9.13
C TYR A 58 -11.64 -7.95 -9.68
N GLU A 59 -11.67 -8.09 -11.00
CA GLU A 59 -11.67 -9.36 -11.70
C GLU A 59 -10.40 -9.45 -12.55
N ASN A 60 -9.66 -10.56 -12.43
CA ASN A 60 -8.46 -10.81 -13.22
C ASN A 60 -7.44 -9.65 -13.14
N LEU A 61 -7.23 -9.12 -11.94
CA LEU A 61 -6.31 -8.01 -11.71
C LEU A 61 -4.94 -8.56 -11.27
N ASP A 62 -3.85 -7.93 -11.71
CA ASP A 62 -2.51 -8.31 -11.25
C ASP A 62 -2.36 -8.15 -9.73
N ILE A 63 -1.76 -9.15 -9.07
CA ILE A 63 -1.59 -9.19 -7.61
C ILE A 63 -0.78 -7.99 -7.09
N ARG A 64 0.24 -7.52 -7.82
CA ARG A 64 1.08 -6.40 -7.40
C ARG A 64 0.33 -5.08 -7.53
N LEU A 65 -0.47 -4.95 -8.58
CA LEU A 65 -1.34 -3.79 -8.77
C LEU A 65 -2.38 -3.70 -7.65
N LEU A 66 -3.10 -4.80 -7.38
CA LEU A 66 -4.09 -4.84 -6.30
C LEU A 66 -3.44 -4.57 -4.94
N GLY A 67 -2.27 -5.16 -4.68
CA GLY A 67 -1.55 -4.92 -3.44
C GLY A 67 -1.10 -3.47 -3.29
N ARG A 68 -0.72 -2.77 -4.36
CA ARG A 68 -0.42 -1.32 -4.29
C ARG A 68 -1.65 -0.50 -3.92
N VAL A 69 -2.81 -0.80 -4.52
CA VAL A 69 -4.08 -0.17 -4.15
C VAL A 69 -4.36 -0.40 -2.66
N MET A 70 -4.16 -1.63 -2.17
CA MET A 70 -4.32 -1.94 -0.75
C MET A 70 -3.31 -1.20 0.15
N ALA A 71 -2.06 -1.05 -0.27
CA ALA A 71 -1.06 -0.24 0.45
C ALA A 71 -1.52 1.20 0.61
N GLU A 72 -2.06 1.81 -0.45
CA GLU A 72 -2.56 3.17 -0.42
C GLU A 72 -3.84 3.30 0.44
N LEU A 73 -4.76 2.35 0.31
CA LEU A 73 -6.01 2.30 1.10
C LEU A 73 -5.74 2.12 2.59
N THR A 74 -4.84 1.20 2.95
CA THR A 74 -4.53 0.87 4.35
C THR A 74 -3.43 1.74 4.95
N GLY A 75 -2.65 2.45 4.12
CA GLY A 75 -1.48 3.20 4.54
C GLY A 75 -0.30 2.33 4.97
N ARG A 76 -0.21 1.09 4.48
CA ARG A 76 0.83 0.11 4.84
C ARG A 76 1.95 0.09 3.80
N ASN A 77 3.18 -0.12 4.27
CA ASN A 77 4.33 -0.35 3.39
C ASN A 77 4.36 -1.82 2.99
N ILE A 78 4.22 -2.11 1.70
CA ILE A 78 4.18 -3.47 1.17
C ILE A 78 5.43 -3.76 0.33
N LEU A 79 6.07 -4.90 0.61
CA LEU A 79 7.17 -5.45 -0.17
C LEU A 79 6.72 -6.71 -0.90
N PHE A 80 6.97 -6.80 -2.20
CA PHE A 80 6.63 -7.97 -3.02
C PHE A 80 7.88 -8.76 -3.36
N ASP A 81 7.82 -10.08 -3.18
CA ASP A 81 8.84 -10.99 -3.71
C ASP A 81 8.72 -11.15 -5.24
N GLN A 82 9.83 -11.48 -5.91
CA GLN A 82 9.86 -11.65 -7.36
C GLN A 82 8.91 -12.76 -7.84
N THR A 83 8.68 -13.77 -7.02
CA THR A 83 7.83 -14.93 -7.31
C THR A 83 6.34 -14.59 -7.21
N VAL A 84 5.97 -13.44 -6.63
CA VAL A 84 4.58 -13.01 -6.49
C VAL A 84 4.12 -12.40 -7.80
N GLN A 85 3.51 -13.22 -8.65
CA GLN A 85 3.00 -12.85 -9.97
C GLN A 85 1.71 -13.61 -10.24
N GLY A 86 0.85 -13.04 -11.08
CA GLY A 86 -0.41 -13.65 -11.49
C GLY A 86 -1.59 -12.72 -11.25
N ASN A 87 -2.77 -13.22 -11.64
CA ASN A 87 -4.02 -12.47 -11.56
C ASN A 87 -4.89 -13.00 -10.43
N ILE A 88 -5.62 -12.08 -9.80
CA ILE A 88 -6.50 -12.35 -8.67
C ILE A 88 -7.86 -11.69 -8.89
N THR A 89 -8.89 -12.37 -8.42
CA THR A 89 -10.26 -11.86 -8.41
C THR A 89 -10.73 -11.69 -6.96
N VAL A 90 -11.19 -10.47 -6.63
CA VAL A 90 -11.72 -10.09 -5.33
C VAL A 90 -13.00 -9.29 -5.53
N VAL A 91 -14.11 -9.83 -5.03
CA VAL A 91 -15.43 -9.22 -5.14
C VAL A 91 -16.07 -9.16 -3.75
N SER A 92 -16.62 -8.00 -3.39
CA SER A 92 -17.36 -7.79 -2.15
C SER A 92 -18.82 -7.47 -2.45
N ALA A 93 -19.76 -8.18 -1.82
CA ALA A 93 -21.20 -7.93 -1.98
C ALA A 93 -21.68 -6.63 -1.32
N ASN A 94 -21.01 -6.18 -0.25
CA ASN A 94 -21.33 -4.97 0.49
C ASN A 94 -20.11 -4.04 0.54
N PRO A 95 -20.30 -2.72 0.71
CA PRO A 95 -19.19 -1.80 0.96
C PRO A 95 -18.45 -2.22 2.22
N VAL A 96 -17.13 -2.34 2.18
CA VAL A 96 -16.30 -2.80 3.30
C VAL A 96 -15.33 -1.72 3.78
N THR A 97 -14.90 -1.77 5.03
CA THR A 97 -13.86 -0.85 5.53
C THR A 97 -12.48 -1.21 4.95
N PRO A 98 -11.49 -0.29 4.98
CA PRO A 98 -10.12 -0.59 4.53
C PRO A 98 -9.50 -1.81 5.21
N GLU A 99 -9.77 -2.02 6.50
CA GLU A 99 -9.30 -3.20 7.23
C GLU A 99 -9.99 -4.50 6.77
N GLN A 100 -11.28 -4.43 6.47
CA GLN A 100 -12.01 -5.58 5.93
C GLN A 100 -11.54 -5.90 4.51
N ALA A 101 -11.32 -4.89 3.67
CA ALA A 101 -10.73 -5.01 2.34
C ALA A 101 -9.36 -5.70 2.40
N TRP A 102 -8.51 -5.30 3.36
CA TRP A 102 -7.22 -5.92 3.63
C TRP A 102 -7.35 -7.40 3.97
N ASN A 103 -8.29 -7.75 4.85
CA ASN A 103 -8.50 -9.14 5.23
C ASN A 103 -8.99 -9.99 4.05
N LEU A 104 -9.90 -9.46 3.22
CA LEU A 104 -10.36 -10.13 2.00
C LEU A 104 -9.21 -10.36 1.01
N PHE A 105 -8.33 -9.37 0.85
CA PHE A 105 -7.14 -9.50 0.03
C PHE A 105 -6.21 -10.60 0.55
N ARG A 106 -5.96 -10.66 1.87
CA ARG A 106 -5.16 -11.73 2.50
C ARG A 106 -5.75 -13.12 2.26
N ILE A 107 -7.05 -13.29 2.49
CA ILE A 107 -7.75 -14.57 2.25
C ILE A 107 -7.65 -14.97 0.78
N ALA A 108 -7.79 -14.00 -0.12
CA ALA A 108 -7.64 -14.26 -1.55
C ALA A 108 -6.20 -14.69 -1.87
N LEU A 109 -5.17 -13.98 -1.38
CA LEU A 109 -3.76 -14.36 -1.56
C LEU A 109 -3.47 -15.80 -1.10
N GLU A 110 -4.00 -16.20 0.06
CA GLU A 110 -3.85 -17.55 0.60
C GLU A 110 -4.40 -18.62 -0.36
N LYS A 111 -5.54 -18.35 -1.01
CA LYS A 111 -6.13 -19.24 -2.02
C LYS A 111 -5.24 -19.40 -3.25
N TYR A 112 -4.51 -18.36 -3.66
CA TYR A 112 -3.58 -18.40 -4.80
C TYR A 112 -2.17 -18.90 -4.43
N GLY A 113 -1.95 -19.30 -3.17
CA GLY A 113 -0.66 -19.84 -2.72
C GLY A 113 0.36 -18.79 -2.30
N PHE A 114 -0.10 -17.57 -2.03
CA PHE A 114 0.68 -16.49 -1.45
C PHE A 114 0.24 -16.22 -0.01
N GLY A 115 1.00 -15.44 0.73
CA GLY A 115 0.56 -14.95 2.02
C GLY A 115 1.32 -13.72 2.43
N VAL A 116 0.96 -13.23 3.61
CA VAL A 116 1.42 -11.94 4.11
C VAL A 116 2.18 -12.16 5.42
N VAL A 117 3.36 -11.57 5.54
CA VAL A 117 4.19 -11.60 6.74
C VAL A 117 4.50 -10.18 7.15
N GLU A 118 4.19 -9.83 8.39
CA GLU A 118 4.56 -8.53 8.95
C GLU A 118 5.87 -8.67 9.72
N THR A 119 6.86 -7.85 9.38
CA THR A 119 8.18 -7.86 10.03
C THR A 119 8.66 -6.43 10.19
N ASN A 120 8.90 -5.99 11.43
CA ASN A 120 9.37 -4.65 11.76
C ASN A 120 8.54 -3.52 11.12
N GLY A 121 7.20 -3.69 11.06
CA GLY A 121 6.30 -2.69 10.45
C GLY A 121 6.27 -2.69 8.91
N ILE A 122 7.01 -3.58 8.26
CA ILE A 122 6.94 -3.80 6.81
C ILE A 122 6.10 -5.04 6.55
N THR A 123 5.12 -4.90 5.65
CA THR A 123 4.27 -6.01 5.22
C THR A 123 4.88 -6.65 3.98
N SER A 124 5.34 -7.89 4.09
CA SER A 124 5.95 -8.63 2.98
C SER A 124 4.98 -9.66 2.43
N ILE A 125 4.81 -9.68 1.10
CA ILE A 125 3.99 -10.68 0.40
C ILE A 125 4.93 -11.70 -0.24
N LEU A 126 4.73 -12.98 0.11
CA LEU A 126 5.64 -14.08 -0.19
C LEU A 126 4.84 -15.31 -0.63
N PRO A 127 5.43 -16.26 -1.37
CA PRO A 127 4.81 -17.57 -1.59
C PRO A 127 4.67 -18.35 -0.27
N LEU A 128 3.59 -19.13 -0.11
CA LEU A 128 3.33 -19.93 1.11
C LEU A 128 4.51 -20.84 1.49
N LYS A 129 5.25 -21.34 0.49
CA LYS A 129 6.46 -22.15 0.72
C LYS A 129 7.54 -21.39 1.49
N SER A 130 7.71 -20.09 1.20
CA SER A 130 8.70 -19.22 1.81
C SER A 130 8.24 -18.71 3.18
N ILE A 131 6.94 -18.48 3.34
CA ILE A 131 6.33 -17.98 4.59
C ILE A 131 6.60 -18.89 5.79
N ARG A 132 6.68 -20.21 5.57
CA ARG A 132 7.00 -21.17 6.64
C ARG A 132 8.32 -20.87 7.37
N LYS A 133 9.27 -20.17 6.74
CA LYS A 133 10.52 -19.75 7.38
C LYS A 133 10.34 -18.55 8.32
N TYR A 134 9.28 -17.78 8.11
CA TYR A 134 8.94 -16.57 8.87
C TYR A 134 7.81 -16.81 9.88
N ALA A 135 7.17 -17.98 9.85
CA ALA A 135 6.16 -18.34 10.83
C ALA A 135 6.78 -18.36 12.24
N PRO A 136 6.23 -17.60 13.20
CA PRO A 136 6.70 -17.66 14.57
C PRO A 136 6.49 -19.08 15.09
N VAL A 137 7.56 -19.67 15.66
CA VAL A 137 7.44 -20.95 16.38
C VAL A 137 6.68 -20.66 17.69
N THR A 138 5.35 -20.73 17.61
CA THR A 138 4.47 -20.58 18.76
C THR A 138 4.68 -21.77 19.68
N LYS A 139 5.36 -21.54 20.81
CA LYS A 139 5.62 -22.55 21.84
C LYS A 139 4.39 -22.86 22.72
N ASN A 140 3.24 -22.22 22.48
CA ASN A 140 2.02 -22.41 23.27
C ASN A 140 0.74 -22.40 22.39
N PRO A 141 0.11 -23.56 22.14
CA PRO A 141 -1.05 -23.70 21.23
C PRO A 141 -2.40 -23.28 21.84
N ARG A 142 -2.43 -22.55 22.98
CA ARG A 142 -3.66 -22.34 23.77
C ARG A 142 -4.59 -21.24 23.23
N GLN A 143 -4.16 -20.48 22.22
CA GLN A 143 -4.97 -19.43 21.63
C GLN A 143 -5.16 -19.77 20.15
N LEU A 144 -6.13 -20.63 19.89
CA LEU A 144 -6.49 -21.11 18.56
C LEU A 144 -7.94 -20.70 18.29
N ASP A 145 -8.09 -19.63 17.53
CA ASP A 145 -9.32 -19.24 16.86
C ASP A 145 -9.61 -20.25 15.74
N SER A 146 -10.36 -21.31 16.07
CA SER A 146 -11.19 -22.16 15.21
C SER A 146 -10.71 -22.49 13.79
N SER A 147 -9.40 -22.51 13.54
CA SER A 147 -8.80 -22.93 12.29
C SER A 147 -7.79 -24.03 12.60
N MET A 148 -7.98 -25.14 11.89
CA MET A 148 -7.31 -26.42 12.12
C MET A 148 -5.79 -26.23 12.04
N SER A 149 -5.11 -26.32 13.19
CA SER A 149 -3.67 -26.09 13.29
C SER A 149 -2.94 -27.38 13.63
N VAL A 150 -1.85 -27.65 12.91
CA VAL A 150 -0.90 -28.72 13.23
C VAL A 150 0.27 -28.09 14.00
N GLY A 151 0.40 -28.45 15.28
CA GLY A 151 1.49 -27.99 16.15
C GLY A 151 2.59 -29.05 16.27
N VAL A 152 3.85 -28.64 16.13
CA VAL A 152 5.01 -29.50 16.41
C VAL A 152 5.43 -29.33 17.87
N LEU A 153 5.18 -30.33 18.71
CA LEU A 153 5.68 -30.36 20.08
C LEU A 153 7.09 -30.96 20.11
N VAL A 154 8.08 -30.15 20.45
CA VAL A 154 9.47 -30.60 20.64
C VAL A 154 9.73 -30.80 22.14
N PHE A 155 9.91 -32.05 22.56
CA PHE A 155 10.19 -32.41 23.95
C PHE A 155 11.69 -32.46 24.20
N LYS A 156 12.18 -31.66 25.15
CA LYS A 156 13.63 -31.51 25.41
C LYS A 156 14.21 -32.63 26.30
N LYS A 157 13.37 -33.47 26.92
CA LYS A 157 13.75 -34.56 27.85
C LYS A 157 12.74 -35.71 27.92
N ALA A 158 12.14 -36.11 26.80
CA ALA A 158 11.18 -37.23 26.79
C ALA A 158 11.69 -38.39 25.93
N ASP A 159 11.51 -39.63 26.42
CA ASP A 159 11.82 -40.83 25.66
C ASP A 159 10.78 -41.01 24.54
N VAL A 160 11.26 -41.05 23.29
CA VAL A 160 10.43 -40.96 22.08
C VAL A 160 9.50 -42.18 21.94
N ASN A 161 9.81 -43.30 22.59
CA ASN A 161 8.99 -44.52 22.53
C ASN A 161 7.79 -44.48 23.49
N LEU A 162 7.94 -43.87 24.66
CA LEU A 162 6.86 -43.75 25.64
C LEU A 162 5.75 -42.82 25.13
N MET A 163 6.13 -41.75 24.42
CA MET A 163 5.18 -40.76 23.92
C MET A 163 4.36 -41.23 22.71
N GLN A 164 4.91 -42.11 21.85
CA GLN A 164 4.16 -42.65 20.71
C GLN A 164 2.96 -43.50 21.14
N ASN A 165 3.11 -44.30 22.18
CA ASN A 165 2.01 -45.12 22.73
C ASN A 165 0.95 -44.27 23.42
N ALA A 166 1.33 -43.14 24.02
CA ALA A 166 0.42 -42.22 24.70
C ALA A 166 -0.36 -41.31 23.74
N LEU A 167 0.20 -40.99 22.56
CA LEU A 167 -0.42 -40.08 21.59
C LEU A 167 -1.33 -40.79 20.58
N ARG A 168 -1.14 -42.09 20.35
CA ARG A 168 -2.00 -42.92 19.47
C ARG A 168 -3.52 -42.75 19.71
N PRO A 169 -4.04 -42.75 20.96
CA PRO A 169 -5.48 -42.62 21.19
C PRO A 169 -6.06 -41.23 20.89
N LEU A 170 -5.22 -40.20 20.67
CA LEU A 170 -5.68 -38.85 20.32
C LEU A 170 -5.77 -38.61 18.80
N LEU A 171 -5.40 -39.61 18.00
CA LEU A 171 -5.35 -39.57 16.53
C LEU A 171 -6.40 -40.48 15.86
N SER A 172 -7.34 -41.04 16.63
CA SER A 172 -8.42 -41.89 16.10
C SER A 172 -9.68 -41.12 15.76
#